data_AF-A0A946TXN0-F1
#
_entry.id   AF-A0A946TXN0-F1
#
_cell.length_a   1.000
_cell.length_b   1.000
_cell.length_c   1.000
_cell.angle_alpha   90.00
_cell.angle_beta   90.00
_cell.angle_gamma   90.00
#
_symmetry.space_group_name_H-M   'P 1'
#
loop_
_entity.id
_entity.type
_entity.pdbx_description
1 polymer ?
#
loop_
_entity_poly.entity_id
_entity_poly.type
_entity_poly.pdbx_seq_one_letter_code
_entity_poly.pdbx_strand_id
1 'polypeptide(L)'
;MPCVKADLKSQLKRAETASDTTAIVEITRRMLDKNPEDILLLRKLGRAQLQNHSFSECEKTLVHLSELLSQEDAEVLEMFGDIELKKSNEPKDSQKALDYWKRALQIDPDRTSVLASFVEYQSKNFNKQKEPAYLKKLVQLRNQPEDLFRIINLNLRNRDWDAIDQFTKRLRKSFPSSDQAKKWNPSYDKLLKAKIRLINIDSSLKKDPTNANHLLYRAWIFNESVIDQLAIEDAQKALTVRPDSLWVKYQLGIILANAGKAKEASDQLGLNFWRYSYKRKNPGQQFLTKLEHLEKTITQKRSAEALSERAEILYREGQTDLAILDLKMAMDTNPDHIPSLLLFATIQIGKSKTKDARTALQRILNQEPTPVTYISSGYRWRYLDNGSNQGSAWRAKDFDDSAWSSGPSELGYGSDDEGSGTTLSFGPNSSSKYPTTYFRTSVEVLDPSLFSNFLLRVKYDDGIAVYINGKEAIRQNLALQASFTTFASSAVSDESGWKEVMLPSSSFSAGTNVIAAEIHQGNGTSSDIRFDMFLGGETTHLQALEKLGRLQISLGNFEEASQSFKAYLEIQYNQKINDLYKACFSSLQTTSQ
;
A
#
# COMPACT_ATOMS: atom_id res chain seq x y z
N MET A 1 14.44 -64.43 46.01
CA MET A 1 13.07 -63.90 46.21
C MET A 1 12.31 -64.04 44.89
N PRO A 2 11.24 -64.87 44.82
CA PRO A 2 10.46 -64.99 43.60
C PRO A 2 9.69 -63.69 43.36
N CYS A 3 9.80 -63.15 42.16
CA CYS A 3 9.03 -61.99 41.71
C CYS A 3 7.53 -62.35 41.76
N VAL A 4 6.80 -61.78 42.72
CA VAL A 4 5.34 -61.95 42.81
C VAL A 4 4.75 -61.44 41.50
N LYS A 5 4.13 -62.33 40.70
CA LYS A 5 3.34 -61.93 39.53
C LYS A 5 2.32 -60.89 40.01
N ALA A 6 2.48 -59.64 39.60
CA ALA A 6 1.57 -58.57 39.99
C ALA A 6 0.14 -58.95 39.60
N ASP A 7 -0.82 -58.80 40.51
CA ASP A 7 -2.23 -59.04 40.23
C ASP A 7 -2.71 -58.19 39.03
N LEU A 8 -3.64 -58.72 38.22
CA LEU A 8 -4.09 -58.10 36.97
C LEU A 8 -4.60 -56.67 37.19
N LYS A 9 -5.22 -56.37 38.34
CA LYS A 9 -5.64 -55.01 38.71
C LYS A 9 -4.46 -54.04 38.83
N SER A 10 -3.33 -54.49 39.40
CA SER A 10 -2.12 -53.67 39.51
C SER A 10 -1.46 -53.45 38.15
N GLN A 11 -1.55 -54.43 37.25
CA GLN A 11 -1.04 -54.28 35.88
C GLN A 11 -1.89 -53.29 35.09
N LEU A 12 -3.23 -53.40 35.17
CA LEU A 12 -4.15 -52.48 34.52
C LEU A 12 -3.91 -51.03 34.96
N LYS A 13 -3.78 -50.80 36.28
CA LYS A 13 -3.50 -49.46 36.81
C LYS A 13 -2.18 -48.88 36.30
N ARG A 14 -1.14 -49.72 36.15
CA ARG A 14 0.14 -49.28 35.56
C ARG A 14 -0.01 -48.92 34.09
N ALA A 15 -0.74 -49.74 33.32
CA ALA A 15 -1.02 -49.47 31.91
C ALA A 15 -1.84 -48.17 31.73
N GLU A 16 -2.84 -47.94 32.58
CA GLU A 16 -3.61 -46.68 32.63
C GLU A 16 -2.72 -45.49 32.95
N THR A 17 -1.82 -45.62 33.93
CA THR A 17 -0.88 -44.55 34.30
C THR A 17 0.10 -44.25 33.16
N ALA A 18 0.51 -45.27 32.41
CA ALA A 18 1.36 -45.14 31.23
C ALA A 18 0.60 -44.72 29.96
N SER A 19 -0.75 -44.67 30.01
CA SER A 19 -1.61 -44.51 28.83
C SER A 19 -1.31 -45.52 27.71
N ASP A 20 -0.89 -46.73 28.07
CA ASP A 20 -0.61 -47.83 27.12
C ASP A 20 -1.93 -48.54 26.78
N THR A 21 -2.59 -48.01 25.74
CA THR A 21 -3.89 -48.49 25.27
C THR A 21 -3.85 -49.95 24.81
N THR A 22 -2.73 -50.44 24.28
CA THR A 22 -2.55 -51.84 23.87
C THR A 22 -2.52 -52.77 25.09
N ALA A 23 -1.73 -52.41 26.10
CA ALA A 23 -1.69 -53.15 27.36
C ALA A 23 -3.04 -53.10 28.09
N ILE A 24 -3.73 -51.95 28.07
CA ILE A 24 -5.09 -51.83 28.64
C ILE A 24 -6.04 -52.82 27.97
N VAL A 25 -6.07 -52.91 26.64
CA VAL A 25 -6.93 -53.86 25.91
C VAL A 25 -6.62 -55.31 26.31
N GLU A 26 -5.35 -55.70 26.32
CA GLU A 26 -4.94 -57.08 26.63
C GLU A 26 -5.27 -57.48 28.08
N ILE A 27 -4.94 -56.62 29.04
CA ILE A 27 -5.17 -56.88 30.46
C ILE A 27 -6.67 -56.89 30.76
N THR A 28 -7.43 -55.96 30.18
CA THR A 28 -8.88 -55.87 30.40
C THR A 28 -9.61 -57.09 29.83
N ARG A 29 -9.21 -57.59 28.66
CA ARG A 29 -9.73 -58.87 28.11
C ARG A 29 -9.49 -60.04 29.06
N ARG A 30 -8.26 -60.21 29.57
CA ARG A 30 -7.95 -61.28 30.55
C ARG A 30 -8.76 -61.19 31.85
N MET A 31 -9.14 -59.97 32.24
CA MET A 31 -10.00 -59.76 33.40
C MET A 31 -11.47 -60.08 33.09
N LEU A 32 -11.95 -59.71 31.90
CA LEU A 32 -13.29 -60.03 31.40
C LEU A 32 -13.49 -61.52 31.15
N ASP A 33 -12.45 -62.28 30.81
CA ASP A 33 -12.53 -63.76 30.72
C ASP A 33 -12.99 -64.39 32.04
N LYS A 34 -12.73 -63.72 33.18
CA LYS A 34 -13.17 -64.15 34.51
C LYS A 34 -14.50 -63.56 34.95
N ASN A 35 -14.89 -62.42 34.38
CA ASN A 35 -16.13 -61.71 34.69
C ASN A 35 -16.67 -61.00 33.44
N PRO A 36 -17.36 -61.71 32.53
CA PRO A 36 -17.72 -61.16 31.21
C PRO A 36 -18.75 -60.04 31.23
N GLU A 37 -19.49 -59.88 32.34
CA GLU A 37 -20.55 -58.90 32.52
C GLU A 37 -20.10 -57.67 33.33
N ASP A 38 -18.79 -57.52 33.59
CA ASP A 38 -18.26 -56.36 34.30
C ASP A 38 -18.35 -55.10 33.43
N ILE A 39 -19.41 -54.32 33.66
CA ILE A 39 -19.72 -53.07 32.95
C ILE A 39 -18.55 -52.08 32.99
N LEU A 40 -17.83 -51.98 34.11
CA LEU A 40 -16.71 -51.03 34.25
C LEU A 40 -15.51 -51.46 33.39
N LEU A 41 -15.21 -52.76 33.35
CA LEU A 41 -14.16 -53.30 32.49
C LEU A 41 -14.55 -53.21 31.01
N LEU A 42 -15.81 -53.46 30.65
CA LEU A 42 -16.31 -53.30 29.28
C LEU A 42 -16.21 -51.84 28.80
N ARG A 43 -16.56 -50.86 29.63
CA ARG A 43 -16.35 -49.43 29.31
C ARG A 43 -14.88 -49.09 29.07
N LYS A 44 -13.98 -49.57 29.94
CA LYS A 44 -12.53 -49.39 29.79
C LYS A 44 -12.01 -50.03 28.50
N LEU A 45 -12.46 -51.25 28.20
CA LEU A 45 -12.10 -51.98 26.99
C LEU A 45 -12.56 -51.21 25.73
N GLY A 46 -13.82 -50.79 25.70
CA GLY A 46 -14.39 -50.02 24.59
C GLY A 46 -13.59 -48.74 24.31
N ARG A 47 -13.31 -47.93 25.34
CA ARG A 47 -12.48 -46.71 25.20
C ARG A 47 -11.07 -47.02 24.67
N ALA A 48 -10.42 -48.03 25.22
CA ALA A 48 -9.06 -48.38 24.81
C ALA A 48 -9.02 -48.92 23.36
N GLN A 49 -10.02 -49.70 22.95
CA GLN A 49 -10.17 -50.16 21.56
C GLN A 49 -10.45 -49.00 20.60
N LEU A 50 -11.27 -48.04 21.00
CA LEU A 50 -11.53 -46.83 20.21
C LEU A 50 -10.25 -46.03 19.98
N GLN A 51 -9.44 -45.83 21.03
CA GLN A 51 -8.15 -45.15 20.95
C GLN A 51 -7.12 -45.92 20.11
N ASN A 52 -7.16 -47.25 20.15
CA ASN A 52 -6.33 -48.13 19.32
C ASN A 52 -6.81 -48.27 17.87
N HIS A 53 -7.80 -47.50 17.43
CA HIS A 53 -8.40 -47.60 16.10
C HIS A 53 -8.96 -49.00 15.77
N SER A 54 -9.26 -49.80 16.80
CA SER A 54 -9.80 -51.17 16.68
C SER A 54 -11.33 -51.14 16.58
N PHE A 55 -11.86 -50.44 15.57
CA PHE A 55 -13.27 -50.04 15.51
C PHE A 55 -14.28 -51.20 15.49
N SER A 56 -13.99 -52.30 14.80
CA SER A 56 -14.91 -53.45 14.76
C SER A 56 -15.00 -54.16 16.12
N GLU A 57 -13.88 -54.27 16.82
CA GLU A 57 -13.83 -54.89 18.16
C GLU A 57 -14.44 -53.98 19.22
N CYS A 58 -14.25 -52.66 19.06
CA CYS A 58 -14.91 -51.65 19.87
C CYS A 58 -16.44 -51.76 19.73
N GLU A 59 -16.95 -51.79 18.50
CA GLU A 59 -18.38 -51.91 18.23
C GLU A 59 -19.02 -53.16 18.87
N LYS A 60 -18.37 -54.33 18.75
CA LYS A 60 -18.84 -55.56 19.44
C LYS A 60 -18.90 -55.37 20.95
N THR A 61 -17.87 -54.75 21.53
CA THR A 61 -17.81 -54.47 22.97
C THR A 61 -18.91 -53.51 23.40
N LEU A 62 -19.21 -52.49 22.59
CA LEU A 62 -20.28 -51.53 22.86
C LEU A 62 -21.68 -52.13 22.70
N VAL A 63 -21.89 -53.05 21.75
CA VAL A 63 -23.16 -53.78 21.60
C VAL A 63 -23.41 -54.65 22.84
N HIS A 64 -22.42 -55.45 23.25
CA HIS A 64 -22.50 -56.26 24.48
C HIS A 64 -22.76 -55.38 25.71
N LEU A 65 -22.06 -54.26 25.83
CA LEU A 65 -22.29 -53.29 26.90
C LEU A 65 -23.70 -52.70 26.86
N SER A 66 -24.27 -52.45 25.67
CA SER A 66 -25.63 -51.92 25.51
C SER A 66 -26.70 -52.93 25.91
N GLU A 67 -26.47 -54.23 25.67
CA GLU A 67 -27.37 -55.31 26.08
C GLU A 67 -27.43 -55.47 27.61
N LEU A 68 -26.31 -55.22 28.30
CA LEU A 68 -26.23 -55.25 29.76
C LEU A 68 -26.83 -54.00 30.43
N LEU A 69 -26.96 -52.89 29.70
CA LEU A 69 -27.51 -51.64 30.22
C LEU A 69 -29.03 -51.59 29.97
N SER A 70 -29.81 -51.37 31.03
CA SER A 70 -31.29 -51.35 30.94
C SER A 70 -31.86 -50.14 30.20
N GLN A 71 -31.04 -49.11 29.95
CA GLN A 71 -31.38 -47.89 29.24
C GLN A 71 -30.18 -47.43 28.40
N GLU A 72 -30.44 -46.56 27.42
CA GLU A 72 -29.38 -45.89 26.69
C GLU A 72 -28.44 -45.13 27.63
N ASP A 73 -27.15 -45.19 27.32
CA ASP A 73 -26.11 -44.52 28.09
C ASP A 73 -25.36 -43.52 27.21
N ALA A 74 -25.18 -42.31 27.73
CA ALA A 74 -24.57 -41.21 26.96
C ALA A 74 -23.12 -41.50 26.55
N GLU A 75 -22.35 -42.23 27.36
CA GLU A 75 -20.96 -42.61 27.02
C GLU A 75 -20.90 -43.66 25.93
N VAL A 76 -21.82 -44.62 25.98
CA VAL A 76 -21.90 -45.68 24.96
C VAL A 76 -22.32 -45.08 23.61
N LEU A 77 -23.34 -44.22 23.62
CA LEU A 77 -23.77 -43.47 22.43
C LEU A 77 -22.67 -42.55 21.90
N GLU A 78 -21.92 -41.88 22.77
CA GLU A 78 -20.73 -41.08 22.39
C GLU A 78 -19.73 -41.94 21.60
N MET A 79 -19.34 -43.09 22.15
CA MET A 79 -18.36 -43.98 21.51
C MET A 79 -18.88 -44.55 20.18
N PHE A 80 -20.17 -44.89 20.08
CA PHE A 80 -20.79 -45.27 18.80
C PHE A 80 -20.70 -44.14 17.77
N GLY A 81 -21.00 -42.91 18.18
CA GLY A 81 -20.89 -41.75 17.29
C GLY A 81 -19.45 -41.50 16.83
N ASP A 82 -18.48 -41.64 17.72
CA ASP A 82 -17.06 -41.49 17.40
C ASP A 82 -16.57 -42.57 16.43
N ILE A 83 -16.99 -43.83 16.60
CA ILE A 83 -16.69 -44.92 15.67
C ILE A 83 -17.24 -44.62 14.27
N GLU A 84 -18.53 -44.25 14.18
CA GLU A 84 -19.18 -43.98 12.90
C GLU A 84 -18.49 -42.81 12.16
N LEU A 85 -18.09 -41.75 12.89
CA LEU A 85 -17.34 -40.66 12.27
C LEU A 85 -15.97 -41.12 11.78
N LYS A 86 -15.26 -41.96 12.55
CA LYS A 86 -13.91 -42.44 12.18
C LYS A 86 -13.91 -43.46 11.05
N LYS A 87 -15.02 -44.20 10.86
CA LYS A 87 -15.22 -45.13 9.73
C LYS A 87 -15.65 -44.41 8.44
N SER A 88 -16.29 -43.24 8.57
CA SER A 88 -16.80 -42.44 7.45
C SER A 88 -15.65 -41.80 6.66
N ASN A 89 -15.53 -42.17 5.37
CA ASN A 89 -14.64 -41.48 4.41
C ASN A 89 -15.34 -40.32 3.69
N GLU A 90 -16.68 -40.26 3.69
CA GLU A 90 -17.48 -39.20 3.05
C GLU A 90 -18.53 -38.56 3.98
N PRO A 91 -18.90 -37.27 3.75
CA PRO A 91 -19.82 -36.51 4.61
C PRO A 91 -21.23 -37.11 4.77
N LYS A 92 -21.69 -37.93 3.81
CA LYS A 92 -23.01 -38.59 3.87
C LYS A 92 -23.07 -39.72 4.90
N ASP A 93 -21.93 -40.32 5.25
CA ASP A 93 -21.86 -41.38 6.26
C ASP A 93 -21.84 -40.84 7.70
N SER A 94 -21.60 -39.53 7.87
CA SER A 94 -21.51 -38.91 9.19
C SER A 94 -22.86 -38.63 9.86
N GLN A 95 -23.99 -38.85 9.18
CA GLN A 95 -25.31 -38.59 9.76
C GLN A 95 -25.62 -39.50 10.95
N LYS A 96 -25.18 -40.77 10.90
CA LYS A 96 -25.33 -41.72 12.01
C LYS A 96 -24.57 -41.26 13.25
N ALA A 97 -23.35 -40.74 13.07
CA ALA A 97 -22.56 -40.18 14.17
C ALA A 97 -23.29 -39.02 14.87
N LEU A 98 -23.88 -38.11 14.07
CA LEU A 98 -24.64 -36.99 14.61
C LEU A 98 -25.88 -37.43 15.40
N ASP A 99 -26.57 -38.47 14.96
CA ASP A 99 -27.78 -38.95 15.65
C ASP A 99 -27.43 -39.66 16.97
N TYR A 100 -26.34 -40.43 17.01
CA TYR A 100 -25.80 -40.97 18.26
C TYR A 100 -25.42 -39.87 19.25
N TRP A 101 -24.66 -38.87 18.80
CA TRP A 101 -24.26 -37.76 19.66
C TRP A 101 -25.45 -36.89 20.11
N LYS A 102 -26.48 -36.69 19.27
CA LYS A 102 -27.70 -35.97 19.67
C LYS A 102 -28.43 -36.70 20.79
N ARG A 103 -28.58 -38.02 20.68
CA ARG A 103 -29.18 -38.86 21.73
C ARG A 103 -28.33 -38.82 23.00
N ALA A 104 -27.00 -38.88 22.87
CA ALA A 104 -26.10 -38.73 24.01
C ALA A 104 -26.31 -37.39 24.74
N LEU A 105 -26.48 -36.28 24.00
CA LEU A 105 -26.79 -34.97 24.58
C LEU A 105 -28.24 -34.81 25.10
N GLN A 106 -29.18 -35.65 24.65
CA GLN A 106 -30.52 -35.69 25.25
C GLN A 106 -30.48 -36.30 26.65
N ILE A 107 -29.60 -37.29 26.86
CA ILE A 107 -29.39 -37.95 28.15
C ILE A 107 -28.50 -37.10 29.06
N ASP A 108 -27.38 -36.59 28.54
CA ASP A 108 -26.43 -35.76 29.27
C ASP A 108 -26.10 -34.49 28.47
N PRO A 109 -26.89 -33.41 28.65
CA PRO A 109 -26.74 -32.17 27.88
C PRO A 109 -25.39 -31.47 28.08
N ASP A 110 -24.69 -31.72 29.19
CA ASP A 110 -23.46 -31.01 29.58
C ASP A 110 -22.20 -31.84 29.27
N ARG A 111 -22.36 -32.92 28.53
CA ARG A 111 -21.28 -33.81 28.12
C ARG A 111 -20.30 -33.12 27.18
N THR A 112 -19.24 -32.56 27.77
CA THR A 112 -18.27 -31.70 27.07
C THR A 112 -17.52 -32.40 25.94
N SER A 113 -17.28 -33.71 26.03
CA SER A 113 -16.63 -34.48 24.97
C SER A 113 -17.50 -34.57 23.71
N VAL A 114 -18.78 -34.90 23.86
CA VAL A 114 -19.75 -34.92 22.76
C VAL A 114 -19.97 -33.52 22.17
N LEU A 115 -20.09 -32.49 23.01
CA LEU A 115 -20.15 -31.10 22.56
C LEU A 115 -18.91 -30.71 21.75
N ALA A 116 -17.72 -31.13 22.17
CA ALA A 116 -16.47 -30.89 21.43
C ALA A 116 -16.45 -31.62 20.09
N SER A 117 -16.89 -32.87 20.03
CA SER A 117 -17.04 -33.64 18.78
C SER A 117 -18.02 -32.95 17.81
N PHE A 118 -19.16 -32.44 18.29
CA PHE A 118 -20.07 -31.65 17.47
C PHE A 118 -19.44 -30.38 16.93
N VAL A 119 -18.75 -29.61 17.77
CA VAL A 119 -18.09 -28.38 17.35
C VAL A 119 -17.03 -28.69 16.29
N GLU A 120 -16.20 -29.72 16.49
CA GLU A 120 -15.20 -30.12 15.51
C GLU A 120 -15.80 -30.59 14.18
N TYR A 121 -16.88 -31.38 14.24
CA TYR A 121 -17.62 -31.79 13.05
C TYR A 121 -18.19 -30.58 12.29
N GLN A 122 -18.80 -29.63 13.00
CA GLN A 122 -19.36 -28.41 12.40
C GLN A 122 -18.28 -27.54 11.76
N SER A 123 -17.13 -27.37 12.42
CA SER A 123 -16.01 -26.61 11.86
C SER A 123 -15.48 -27.18 10.54
N LYS A 124 -15.56 -28.51 10.34
CA LYS A 124 -15.07 -29.19 9.12
C LYS A 124 -16.09 -29.22 7.99
N ASN A 125 -17.40 -29.34 8.28
CA ASN A 125 -18.41 -29.71 7.28
C ASN A 125 -19.47 -28.64 6.98
N PHE A 126 -19.65 -27.63 7.85
CA PHE A 126 -20.72 -26.64 7.65
C PHE A 126 -20.19 -25.27 7.23
N ASN A 127 -21.01 -24.58 6.42
CA ASN A 127 -20.83 -23.15 6.18
C ASN A 127 -20.92 -22.41 7.53
N LYS A 128 -19.94 -21.54 7.79
CA LYS A 128 -19.45 -20.98 9.07
C LYS A 128 -20.46 -20.24 9.97
N GLN A 129 -21.76 -20.26 9.66
CA GLN A 129 -22.80 -19.45 10.32
C GLN A 129 -23.66 -20.22 11.35
N LYS A 130 -23.65 -21.57 11.37
CA LYS A 130 -24.49 -22.41 12.28
C LYS A 130 -23.76 -23.06 13.47
N GLU A 131 -22.48 -22.74 13.65
CA GLU A 131 -21.61 -23.08 14.79
C GLU A 131 -22.00 -22.59 16.22
N PRO A 132 -22.91 -21.61 16.48
CA PRO A 132 -22.87 -20.89 17.76
C PRO A 132 -23.27 -21.64 19.02
N ALA A 133 -24.28 -22.53 18.97
CA ALA A 133 -24.96 -22.98 20.18
C ALA A 133 -24.09 -23.93 21.04
N TYR A 134 -23.58 -25.01 20.43
CA TYR A 134 -22.73 -25.97 21.13
C TYR A 134 -21.40 -25.37 21.55
N LEU A 135 -20.79 -24.51 20.72
CA LEU A 135 -19.54 -23.83 21.08
C LEU A 135 -19.72 -22.88 22.28
N LYS A 136 -20.82 -22.10 22.32
CA LYS A 136 -21.15 -21.25 23.47
C LYS A 136 -21.31 -22.08 24.74
N LYS A 137 -22.07 -23.19 24.66
CA LYS A 137 -22.27 -24.10 25.80
C LYS A 137 -20.96 -24.75 26.24
N LEU A 138 -20.14 -25.19 25.30
CA LEU A 138 -18.83 -25.79 25.56
C LEU A 138 -17.90 -24.82 26.30
N VAL A 139 -17.82 -23.56 25.86
CA VAL A 139 -16.99 -22.50 26.53
C VAL A 139 -17.52 -22.12 27.92
N GLN A 140 -18.81 -22.30 28.18
CA GLN A 140 -19.40 -22.12 29.51
C GLN A 140 -18.99 -23.27 30.43
N LEU A 141 -19.05 -24.51 29.94
CA LEU A 141 -18.77 -25.72 30.71
C LEU A 141 -17.28 -25.99 30.91
N ARG A 142 -16.42 -25.65 29.94
CA ARG A 142 -14.97 -25.82 30.02
C ARG A 142 -14.22 -24.55 29.63
N ASN A 143 -13.13 -24.29 30.33
CA ASN A 143 -12.24 -23.17 30.05
C ASN A 143 -10.96 -23.71 29.39
N GLN A 144 -10.98 -23.93 28.08
CA GLN A 144 -9.80 -24.40 27.33
C GLN A 144 -9.37 -23.36 26.29
N PRO A 145 -8.06 -23.20 26.01
CA PRO A 145 -7.56 -22.18 25.11
C PRO A 145 -8.08 -22.36 23.67
N GLU A 146 -8.26 -23.60 23.20
CA GLU A 146 -8.80 -23.91 21.86
C GLU A 146 -10.23 -23.38 21.69
N ASP A 147 -11.10 -23.58 22.68
CA ASP A 147 -12.50 -23.17 22.57
C ASP A 147 -12.65 -21.66 22.69
N LEU A 148 -11.88 -21.05 23.60
CA LEU A 148 -11.81 -19.59 23.73
C LEU A 148 -11.37 -18.97 22.40
N PHE A 149 -10.35 -19.53 21.76
CA PHE A 149 -9.90 -19.05 20.46
C PHE A 149 -10.95 -19.27 19.34
N ARG A 150 -11.63 -20.41 19.33
CA ARG A 150 -12.73 -20.68 18.39
C ARG A 150 -13.87 -19.66 18.55
N ILE A 151 -14.31 -19.39 19.77
CA ILE A 151 -15.41 -18.44 20.01
C ILE A 151 -14.99 -16.99 19.73
N ILE A 152 -13.72 -16.62 19.98
CA ILE A 152 -13.17 -15.33 19.55
C ILE A 152 -13.26 -15.19 18.03
N ASN A 153 -12.83 -16.20 17.26
CA ASN A 153 -12.90 -16.17 15.80
C ASN A 153 -14.34 -16.14 15.26
N LEU A 154 -15.28 -16.81 15.92
CA LEU A 154 -16.70 -16.73 15.60
C LEU A 154 -17.21 -15.29 15.79
N ASN A 155 -16.91 -14.67 16.93
CA ASN A 155 -17.34 -13.30 17.23
C ASN A 155 -16.66 -12.27 16.33
N LEU A 156 -15.41 -12.51 15.89
CA LEU A 156 -14.75 -11.70 14.85
C LEU A 156 -15.56 -11.67 13.56
N ARG A 157 -16.04 -12.81 13.08
CA ARG A 157 -16.89 -12.90 11.87
C ARG A 157 -18.22 -12.16 12.08
N ASN A 158 -18.81 -12.30 13.26
CA ASN A 158 -20.07 -11.66 13.62
C ASN A 158 -19.93 -10.17 14.00
N ARG A 159 -18.71 -9.65 14.08
CA ARG A 159 -18.40 -8.26 14.50
C ARG A 159 -18.91 -7.93 15.91
N ASP A 160 -18.90 -8.91 16.80
CA ASP A 160 -19.24 -8.73 18.22
C ASP A 160 -17.99 -8.33 19.02
N TRP A 161 -17.70 -7.02 19.01
CA TRP A 161 -16.49 -6.44 19.61
C TRP A 161 -16.41 -6.63 21.12
N ASP A 162 -17.54 -6.74 21.81
CA ASP A 162 -17.58 -6.87 23.26
C ASP A 162 -17.36 -8.32 23.67
N ALA A 163 -17.95 -9.28 22.95
CA ALA A 163 -17.65 -10.69 23.14
C ALA A 163 -16.17 -11.01 22.84
N ILE A 164 -15.59 -10.42 21.79
CA ILE A 164 -14.16 -10.58 21.47
C ILE A 164 -13.29 -10.11 22.65
N ASP A 165 -13.56 -8.94 23.20
CA ASP A 165 -12.81 -8.41 24.34
C ASP A 165 -12.96 -9.29 25.59
N GLN A 166 -14.19 -9.69 25.91
CA GLN A 166 -14.48 -10.58 27.03
C GLN A 166 -13.70 -11.89 26.95
N PHE A 167 -13.80 -12.61 25.83
CA PHE A 167 -13.14 -13.91 25.67
C PHE A 167 -11.63 -13.78 25.53
N THR A 168 -11.13 -12.71 24.91
CA THR A 168 -9.68 -12.46 24.81
C THR A 168 -9.07 -12.18 26.17
N LYS A 169 -9.74 -11.38 27.03
CA LYS A 169 -9.32 -11.16 28.42
C LYS A 169 -9.27 -12.47 29.21
N ARG A 170 -10.28 -13.34 29.04
CA ARG A 170 -10.30 -14.68 29.64
C ARG A 170 -9.13 -15.54 29.15
N LEU A 171 -8.87 -15.58 27.84
CA LEU A 171 -7.74 -16.32 27.25
C LEU A 171 -6.39 -15.83 27.78
N ARG A 172 -6.17 -14.51 27.81
CA ARG A 172 -4.94 -13.90 28.33
C ARG A 172 -4.69 -14.21 29.80
N LYS A 173 -5.75 -14.14 30.62
CA LYS A 173 -5.66 -14.36 32.06
C LYS A 173 -5.44 -15.84 32.39
N SER A 174 -6.19 -16.74 31.75
CA SER A 174 -6.14 -18.17 32.07
C SER A 174 -5.00 -18.91 31.38
N PHE A 175 -4.60 -18.48 30.17
CA PHE A 175 -3.65 -19.22 29.32
C PHE A 175 -2.62 -18.32 28.63
N PRO A 176 -1.86 -17.49 29.37
CA PRO A 176 -0.95 -16.49 28.78
C PRO A 176 0.12 -17.11 27.87
N SER A 177 0.57 -18.33 28.16
CA SER A 177 1.64 -19.02 27.42
C SER A 177 1.14 -19.97 26.32
N SER A 178 -0.19 -20.11 26.14
CA SER A 178 -0.77 -20.97 25.12
C SER A 178 -0.43 -20.48 23.71
N ASP A 179 -0.35 -21.40 22.75
CA ASP A 179 -0.09 -21.06 21.35
C ASP A 179 -1.20 -20.17 20.77
N GLN A 180 -2.44 -20.39 21.18
CA GLN A 180 -3.60 -19.58 20.80
C GLN A 180 -3.44 -18.14 21.30
N ALA A 181 -3.05 -17.95 22.56
CA ALA A 181 -2.81 -16.61 23.11
C ALA A 181 -1.63 -15.92 22.40
N LYS A 182 -0.51 -16.62 22.20
CA LYS A 182 0.67 -16.08 21.49
C LYS A 182 0.34 -15.64 20.06
N LYS A 183 -0.48 -16.42 19.34
CA LYS A 183 -0.92 -16.09 17.97
C LYS A 183 -1.91 -14.92 17.95
N TRP A 184 -2.88 -14.91 18.87
CA TRP A 184 -3.99 -13.95 18.84
C TRP A 184 -3.64 -12.58 19.42
N ASN A 185 -2.90 -12.54 20.53
CA ASN A 185 -2.72 -11.33 21.31
C ASN A 185 -2.13 -10.15 20.51
N PRO A 186 -1.09 -10.32 19.67
CA PRO A 186 -0.55 -9.22 18.88
C PRO A 186 -1.57 -8.61 17.92
N SER A 187 -2.40 -9.43 17.28
CA SER A 187 -3.47 -8.97 16.39
C SER A 187 -4.56 -8.24 17.18
N TYR A 188 -4.91 -8.75 18.37
CA TYR A 188 -5.88 -8.12 19.24
C TYR A 188 -5.45 -6.73 19.73
N ASP A 189 -4.18 -6.55 20.12
CA ASP A 189 -3.69 -5.26 20.60
C ASP A 189 -3.75 -4.19 19.50
N LYS A 190 -3.53 -4.58 18.24
CA LYS A 190 -3.70 -3.68 17.08
C LYS A 190 -5.17 -3.37 16.81
N LEU A 191 -6.04 -4.39 16.87
CA LEU A 191 -7.49 -4.21 16.78
C LEU A 191 -8.01 -3.23 17.83
N LEU A 192 -7.54 -3.35 19.07
CA LEU A 192 -8.00 -2.50 20.18
C LEU A 192 -7.72 -1.02 19.91
N LYS A 193 -6.54 -0.70 19.35
CA LYS A 193 -6.18 0.66 18.91
C LYS A 193 -7.08 1.18 17.78
N ALA A 194 -7.68 0.28 17.02
CA ALA A 194 -8.59 0.61 15.91
C ALA A 194 -10.08 0.46 16.27
N LYS A 195 -10.45 0.06 17.50
CA LYS A 195 -11.82 -0.31 17.90
C LYS A 195 -12.84 0.77 17.54
N ILE A 196 -12.56 2.03 17.85
CA ILE A 196 -13.47 3.15 17.54
C ILE A 196 -13.65 3.31 16.02
N ARG A 197 -12.56 3.22 15.24
CA ARG A 197 -12.64 3.29 13.77
C ARG A 197 -13.48 2.16 13.20
N LEU A 198 -13.34 0.95 13.76
CA LEU A 198 -14.12 -0.24 13.37
C LEU A 198 -15.61 -0.07 13.67
N ILE A 199 -15.97 0.38 14.89
CA ILE A 199 -17.37 0.60 15.26
C ILE A 199 -18.02 1.64 14.34
N ASN A 200 -17.31 2.74 14.05
CA ASN A 200 -17.82 3.78 13.18
C ASN A 200 -18.02 3.28 11.74
N ILE A 201 -17.04 2.59 11.17
CA ILE A 201 -17.16 2.08 9.80
C ILE A 201 -18.17 0.95 9.68
N ASP A 202 -18.31 0.10 10.71
CA ASP A 202 -19.34 -0.95 10.77
C ASP A 202 -20.74 -0.34 10.79
N SER A 203 -20.95 0.74 11.55
CA SER A 203 -22.21 1.49 11.54
C SER A 203 -22.51 2.09 10.16
N SER A 204 -21.51 2.66 9.49
CA SER A 204 -21.66 3.16 8.12
C SER A 204 -22.01 2.05 7.12
N LEU A 205 -21.34 0.91 7.21
CA LEU A 205 -21.58 -0.25 6.34
C LEU A 205 -22.90 -0.98 6.65
N LYS A 206 -23.46 -0.83 7.86
CA LYS A 206 -24.84 -1.26 8.13
C LYS A 206 -25.86 -0.45 7.34
N LYS A 207 -25.59 0.84 7.11
CA LYS A 207 -26.46 1.73 6.32
C LYS A 207 -26.27 1.54 4.82
N ASP A 208 -25.03 1.37 4.38
CA ASP A 208 -24.67 1.12 2.97
C ASP A 208 -23.65 -0.03 2.88
N PRO A 209 -24.12 -1.29 2.79
CA PRO A 209 -23.24 -2.46 2.73
C PRO A 209 -22.42 -2.56 1.45
N THR A 210 -22.81 -1.82 0.40
CA THR A 210 -22.20 -1.84 -0.92
C THR A 210 -21.17 -0.74 -1.13
N ASN A 211 -20.88 0.07 -0.11
CA ASN A 211 -19.91 1.14 -0.22
C ASN A 211 -18.48 0.60 -0.36
N ALA A 212 -17.96 0.52 -1.59
CA ALA A 212 -16.62 -0.02 -1.87
C ALA A 212 -15.50 0.70 -1.09
N ASN A 213 -15.62 2.02 -0.89
CA ASN A 213 -14.62 2.80 -0.17
C ASN A 213 -14.63 2.47 1.32
N HIS A 214 -15.80 2.36 1.94
CA HIS A 214 -15.91 1.95 3.34
C HIS A 214 -15.49 0.48 3.54
N LEU A 215 -15.82 -0.41 2.60
CA LEU A 215 -15.37 -1.80 2.60
C LEU A 215 -13.84 -1.88 2.58
N LEU A 216 -13.18 -1.16 1.67
CA LEU A 216 -11.71 -1.13 1.60
C LEU A 216 -11.08 -0.46 2.81
N TYR A 217 -11.67 0.61 3.33
CA TYR A 217 -11.19 1.23 4.56
C TYR A 217 -11.21 0.24 5.73
N ARG A 218 -12.30 -0.50 5.90
CA ARG A 218 -12.41 -1.55 6.91
C ARG A 218 -11.44 -2.71 6.64
N ALA A 219 -11.28 -3.11 5.38
CA ALA A 219 -10.32 -4.13 4.96
C ALA A 219 -8.88 -3.75 5.36
N TRP A 220 -8.50 -2.48 5.21
CA TRP A 220 -7.19 -1.99 5.63
C TRP A 220 -7.00 -2.02 7.14
N ILE A 221 -8.01 -1.69 7.92
CA ILE A 221 -7.94 -1.81 9.39
C ILE A 221 -7.68 -3.27 9.79
N PHE A 222 -8.36 -4.23 9.13
CA PHE A 222 -8.11 -5.65 9.36
C PHE A 222 -6.73 -6.10 8.87
N ASN A 223 -6.28 -5.60 7.72
CA ASN A 223 -4.95 -5.84 7.22
C ASN A 223 -3.91 -5.33 8.23
N GLU A 224 -3.98 -4.09 8.71
CA GLU A 224 -3.06 -3.57 9.74
C GLU A 224 -3.06 -4.43 11.02
N SER A 225 -4.23 -4.91 11.40
CA SER A 225 -4.46 -5.77 12.57
C SER A 225 -4.05 -7.23 12.36
N VAL A 226 -3.53 -7.62 11.19
CA VAL A 226 -3.13 -9.00 10.87
C VAL A 226 -4.31 -9.98 10.95
N ILE A 227 -5.46 -9.55 10.42
CA ILE A 227 -6.69 -10.36 10.32
C ILE A 227 -7.02 -10.56 8.86
N ASP A 228 -6.18 -11.36 8.22
CA ASP A 228 -6.13 -11.52 6.77
C ASP A 228 -7.46 -12.01 6.19
N GLN A 229 -8.15 -12.92 6.88
CA GLN A 229 -9.43 -13.45 6.42
C GLN A 229 -10.46 -12.33 6.21
N LEU A 230 -10.65 -11.45 7.21
CA LEU A 230 -11.64 -10.39 7.14
C LEU A 230 -11.23 -9.26 6.18
N ALA A 231 -9.91 -8.98 6.11
CA ALA A 231 -9.37 -8.02 5.17
C ALA A 231 -9.65 -8.45 3.71
N ILE A 232 -9.36 -9.71 3.39
CA ILE A 232 -9.60 -10.28 2.06
C ILE A 232 -11.10 -10.29 1.75
N GLU A 233 -11.96 -10.72 2.69
CA GLU A 233 -13.42 -10.77 2.48
C GLU A 233 -14.00 -9.38 2.13
N ASP A 234 -13.61 -8.33 2.85
CA ASP A 234 -14.10 -6.97 2.58
C ASP A 234 -13.54 -6.41 1.27
N ALA A 235 -12.25 -6.65 0.97
CA ALA A 235 -11.64 -6.20 -0.27
C ALA A 235 -12.20 -6.92 -1.51
N GLN A 236 -12.52 -8.21 -1.39
CA GLN A 236 -13.22 -8.96 -2.43
C GLN A 236 -14.65 -8.43 -2.64
N LYS A 237 -15.38 -8.12 -1.57
CA LYS A 237 -16.70 -7.47 -1.69
C LYS A 237 -16.58 -6.12 -2.39
N ALA A 238 -15.59 -5.30 -2.07
CA ALA A 238 -15.35 -4.05 -2.78
C ALA A 238 -15.10 -4.27 -4.28
N LEU A 239 -14.35 -5.33 -4.64
CA LEU A 239 -14.14 -5.71 -6.04
C LEU A 239 -15.44 -6.15 -6.72
N THR A 240 -16.32 -6.87 -6.04
CA THR A 240 -17.63 -7.23 -6.61
C THR A 240 -18.50 -6.00 -6.89
N VAL A 241 -18.37 -4.94 -6.10
CA VAL A 241 -19.08 -3.67 -6.33
C VAL A 241 -18.45 -2.88 -7.48
N ARG A 242 -17.12 -2.86 -7.59
CA ARG A 242 -16.38 -2.11 -8.63
C ARG A 242 -15.37 -3.02 -9.35
N PRO A 243 -15.84 -3.94 -10.22
CA PRO A 243 -15.00 -4.97 -10.84
C PRO A 243 -13.94 -4.40 -11.80
N ASP A 244 -14.18 -3.23 -12.37
CA ASP A 244 -13.27 -2.57 -13.31
C ASP A 244 -12.32 -1.57 -12.64
N SER A 245 -12.48 -1.34 -11.34
CA SER A 245 -11.67 -0.35 -10.63
C SER A 245 -10.24 -0.86 -10.42
N LEU A 246 -9.30 -0.22 -11.10
CA LEU A 246 -7.87 -0.53 -10.96
C LEU A 246 -7.40 -0.22 -9.54
N TRP A 247 -7.91 0.85 -8.93
CA TRP A 247 -7.67 1.18 -7.53
C TRP A 247 -8.12 0.04 -6.60
N VAL A 248 -9.34 -0.49 -6.75
CA VAL A 248 -9.81 -1.61 -5.91
C VAL A 248 -8.98 -2.87 -6.13
N LYS A 249 -8.66 -3.22 -7.38
CA LYS A 249 -7.78 -4.36 -7.70
C LYS A 249 -6.43 -4.23 -7.03
N TYR A 250 -5.81 -3.06 -7.10
CA TYR A 250 -4.50 -2.82 -6.50
C TYR A 250 -4.53 -2.97 -4.97
N GLN A 251 -5.56 -2.41 -4.32
CA GLN A 251 -5.78 -2.52 -2.89
C GLN A 251 -5.97 -3.98 -2.44
N LEU A 252 -6.81 -4.75 -3.14
CA LEU A 252 -7.01 -6.18 -2.87
C LEU A 252 -5.71 -6.98 -3.07
N GLY A 253 -4.97 -6.70 -4.13
CA GLY A 253 -3.72 -7.38 -4.43
C GLY A 253 -2.66 -7.19 -3.34
N ILE A 254 -2.55 -5.97 -2.78
CA ILE A 254 -1.69 -5.70 -1.61
C ILE A 254 -2.14 -6.51 -0.40
N ILE A 255 -3.44 -6.55 -0.11
CA ILE A 255 -3.99 -7.31 1.03
C ILE A 255 -3.69 -8.80 0.88
N LEU A 256 -3.87 -9.36 -0.32
CA LEU A 256 -3.52 -10.74 -0.62
C LEU A 256 -2.01 -10.99 -0.47
N ALA A 257 -1.17 -10.11 -1.01
CA ALA A 257 0.28 -10.23 -0.89
C ALA A 257 0.75 -10.18 0.58
N ASN A 258 0.19 -9.28 1.40
CA ASN A 258 0.44 -9.20 2.85
C ASN A 258 -0.02 -10.44 3.64
N ALA A 259 -0.97 -11.19 3.10
CA ALA A 259 -1.46 -12.46 3.62
C ALA A 259 -0.65 -13.68 3.09
N GLY A 260 0.47 -13.45 2.39
CA GLY A 260 1.29 -14.51 1.80
C GLY A 260 0.74 -15.10 0.50
N LYS A 261 -0.28 -14.47 -0.09
CA LYS A 261 -1.00 -14.91 -1.30
C LYS A 261 -0.63 -14.10 -2.55
N ALA A 262 0.64 -13.69 -2.68
CA ALA A 262 1.10 -12.83 -3.79
C ALA A 262 0.92 -13.48 -5.17
N LYS A 263 1.09 -14.81 -5.28
CA LYS A 263 0.83 -15.56 -6.50
C LYS A 263 -0.65 -15.52 -6.87
N GLU A 264 -1.52 -15.85 -5.92
CA GLU A 264 -2.97 -15.82 -6.08
C GLU A 264 -3.45 -14.42 -6.48
N ALA A 265 -2.91 -13.36 -5.85
CA ALA A 265 -3.18 -11.98 -6.22
C ALA A 265 -2.83 -11.70 -7.69
N SER A 266 -1.66 -12.16 -8.13
CA SER A 266 -1.17 -11.92 -9.48
C SER A 266 -2.02 -12.66 -10.52
N ASP A 267 -2.31 -13.92 -10.27
CA ASP A 267 -3.11 -14.77 -11.16
C ASP A 267 -4.58 -14.29 -11.25
N GLN A 268 -5.18 -13.85 -10.14
CA GLN A 268 -6.57 -13.41 -10.10
C GLN A 268 -6.77 -12.00 -10.68
N LEU A 269 -5.78 -11.11 -10.51
CA LEU A 269 -5.95 -9.68 -10.79
C LEU A 269 -5.18 -9.21 -12.02
N GLY A 270 -4.31 -10.05 -12.60
CA GLY A 270 -3.48 -9.71 -13.75
C GLY A 270 -2.45 -8.62 -13.45
N LEU A 271 -2.02 -8.51 -12.19
CA LEU A 271 -1.14 -7.45 -11.68
C LEU A 271 0.08 -8.09 -11.00
N ASN A 272 1.25 -7.48 -11.15
CA ASN A 272 2.47 -8.01 -10.52
C ASN A 272 2.58 -7.55 -9.05
N PHE A 273 2.48 -8.48 -8.09
CA PHE A 273 2.62 -8.18 -6.66
C PHE A 273 3.86 -8.80 -6.00
N TRP A 274 4.79 -9.36 -6.78
CA TRP A 274 5.95 -10.07 -6.25
C TRP A 274 6.94 -9.20 -5.47
N ARG A 275 6.90 -7.88 -5.68
CA ARG A 275 7.69 -6.90 -4.90
C ARG A 275 7.11 -6.66 -3.49
N TYR A 276 5.88 -7.08 -3.24
CA TYR A 276 5.16 -6.90 -1.98
C TYR A 276 5.23 -8.17 -1.14
N SER A 277 6.38 -8.47 -0.50
CA SER A 277 6.42 -9.61 0.44
C SER A 277 7.46 -9.56 1.57
N TYR A 278 7.99 -8.40 1.95
CA TYR A 278 8.78 -8.27 3.18
C TYR A 278 8.46 -6.97 3.92
N LYS A 279 7.97 -7.11 5.17
CA LYS A 279 7.59 -6.04 6.14
C LYS A 279 6.19 -5.39 6.02
N ARG A 280 5.23 -5.97 5.29
CA ARG A 280 3.91 -5.33 5.02
C ARG A 280 4.05 -3.87 4.57
N LYS A 281 4.95 -3.65 3.60
CA LYS A 281 5.16 -2.33 3.02
C LYS A 281 3.86 -1.87 2.37
N ASN A 282 3.34 -0.75 2.85
CA ASN A 282 2.31 0.00 2.15
C ASN A 282 2.98 0.56 0.88
N PRO A 283 2.41 0.47 -0.34
CA PRO A 283 2.75 1.46 -1.35
C PRO A 283 2.56 2.83 -0.71
N GLY A 284 3.38 3.81 -1.09
CA GLY A 284 3.23 5.15 -0.52
C GLY A 284 1.77 5.57 -0.62
N GLN A 285 1.13 6.01 0.47
CA GLN A 285 -0.29 6.37 0.47
C GLN A 285 -0.63 7.40 -0.63
N GLN A 286 0.36 8.19 -1.03
CA GLN A 286 0.35 9.07 -2.19
C GLN A 286 0.07 8.34 -3.51
N PHE A 287 0.67 7.18 -3.77
CA PHE A 287 0.42 6.36 -4.96
C PHE A 287 -1.06 5.94 -5.05
N LEU A 288 -1.59 5.33 -3.99
CA LEU A 288 -2.98 4.83 -3.98
C LEU A 288 -3.99 5.98 -4.13
N THR A 289 -3.72 7.11 -3.47
CA THR A 289 -4.55 8.32 -3.57
C THR A 289 -4.52 8.89 -4.99
N LYS A 290 -3.33 8.96 -5.59
CA LYS A 290 -3.14 9.46 -6.96
C LYS A 290 -3.81 8.53 -7.98
N LEU A 291 -3.70 7.22 -7.81
CA LEU A 291 -4.37 6.23 -8.65
C LEU A 291 -5.90 6.36 -8.59
N GLU A 292 -6.47 6.53 -7.40
CA GLU A 292 -7.92 6.75 -7.23
C GLU A 292 -8.38 8.03 -7.93
N HIS A 293 -7.62 9.12 -7.77
CA HIS A 293 -7.93 10.40 -8.41
C HIS A 293 -7.89 10.28 -9.93
N LEU A 294 -6.80 9.72 -10.49
CA LEU A 294 -6.66 9.53 -11.94
C LEU A 294 -7.74 8.61 -12.51
N GLU A 295 -8.12 7.55 -11.80
CA GLU A 295 -9.23 6.69 -12.23
C GLU A 295 -10.55 7.45 -12.34
N LYS A 296 -10.88 8.28 -11.34
CA LYS A 296 -12.06 9.15 -11.39
C LYS A 296 -11.97 10.13 -12.55
N THR A 297 -10.83 10.80 -12.71
CA THR A 297 -10.60 11.76 -13.80
C THR A 297 -10.77 11.10 -15.16
N ILE A 298 -10.17 9.94 -15.40
CA ILE A 298 -10.25 9.21 -16.68
C ILE A 298 -11.68 8.76 -16.97
N THR A 299 -12.43 8.36 -15.93
CA THR A 299 -13.84 7.94 -16.06
C THR A 299 -14.74 9.12 -16.41
N GLN A 300 -14.49 10.30 -15.83
CA GLN A 300 -15.24 11.52 -16.12
C GLN A 300 -14.87 12.15 -17.46
N LYS A 301 -13.56 12.21 -17.75
CA LYS A 301 -12.98 12.79 -18.95
C LYS A 301 -11.75 11.99 -19.35
N ARG A 302 -11.90 11.22 -20.41
CA ARG A 302 -10.79 10.48 -21.02
C ARG A 302 -9.88 11.46 -21.76
N SER A 303 -8.81 11.90 -21.10
CA SER A 303 -7.78 12.78 -21.67
C SER A 303 -6.45 12.04 -21.79
N ALA A 304 -5.65 12.44 -22.79
CA ALA A 304 -4.35 11.82 -23.02
C ALA A 304 -3.38 12.08 -21.85
N GLU A 305 -3.50 13.23 -21.19
CA GLU A 305 -2.68 13.64 -20.04
C GLU A 305 -2.94 12.73 -18.84
N ALA A 306 -4.21 12.52 -18.46
CA ALA A 306 -4.55 11.69 -17.32
C ALA A 306 -4.17 10.21 -17.54
N LEU A 307 -4.34 9.70 -18.77
CA LEU A 307 -3.92 8.34 -19.14
C LEU A 307 -2.38 8.21 -19.12
N SER A 308 -1.66 9.20 -19.64
CA SER A 308 -0.19 9.23 -19.63
C SER A 308 0.35 9.26 -18.20
N GLU A 309 -0.24 10.07 -17.33
CA GLU A 309 0.15 10.18 -15.93
C GLU A 309 -0.10 8.86 -15.17
N ARG A 310 -1.23 8.18 -15.42
CA ARG A 310 -1.49 6.86 -14.84
C ARG A 310 -0.51 5.81 -15.36
N ALA A 311 -0.18 5.83 -16.65
CA ALA A 311 0.80 4.93 -17.24
C ALA A 311 2.20 5.09 -16.60
N GLU A 312 2.65 6.31 -16.38
CA GLU A 312 3.96 6.59 -15.76
C GLU A 312 4.03 6.01 -14.34
N ILE A 313 2.94 6.17 -13.57
CA ILE A 313 2.83 5.64 -12.22
C ILE A 313 2.81 4.10 -12.24
N LEU A 314 2.05 3.49 -13.15
CA LEU A 314 2.00 2.03 -13.31
C LEU A 314 3.35 1.46 -13.73
N TYR A 315 4.07 2.13 -14.62
CA TYR A 315 5.41 1.73 -15.06
C TYR A 315 6.42 1.75 -13.90
N ARG A 316 6.39 2.80 -13.06
CA ARG A 316 7.24 2.87 -11.84
C ARG A 316 6.96 1.73 -10.87
N GLU A 317 5.71 1.32 -10.75
CA GLU A 317 5.30 0.15 -9.96
C GLU A 317 5.61 -1.20 -10.62
N GLY A 318 6.15 -1.21 -11.83
CA GLY A 318 6.47 -2.43 -12.58
C GLY A 318 5.27 -3.09 -13.28
N GLN A 319 4.13 -2.40 -13.39
CA GLN A 319 2.95 -2.84 -14.13
C GLN A 319 3.05 -2.48 -15.62
N THR A 320 4.13 -2.94 -16.26
CA THR A 320 4.52 -2.50 -17.61
C THR A 320 3.44 -2.71 -18.67
N ASP A 321 2.72 -3.83 -18.65
CA ASP A 321 1.70 -4.12 -19.66
C ASP A 321 0.46 -3.23 -19.52
N LEU A 322 0.08 -2.87 -18.29
CA LEU A 322 -0.99 -1.90 -18.05
C LEU A 322 -0.57 -0.48 -18.42
N ALA A 323 0.69 -0.11 -18.14
CA ALA A 323 1.23 1.16 -18.59
C ALA A 323 1.16 1.28 -20.12
N ILE A 324 1.52 0.21 -20.86
CA ILE A 324 1.40 0.18 -22.34
C ILE A 324 -0.06 0.34 -22.78
N LEU A 325 -1.01 -0.30 -22.09
CA LEU A 325 -2.43 -0.20 -22.43
C LEU A 325 -2.93 1.25 -22.27
N ASP A 326 -2.60 1.90 -21.15
CA ASP A 326 -2.93 3.31 -20.93
C ASP A 326 -2.27 4.24 -21.96
N LEU A 327 -1.02 3.99 -22.34
CA LEU A 327 -0.32 4.78 -23.36
C LEU A 327 -0.97 4.65 -24.73
N LYS A 328 -1.38 3.44 -25.11
CA LYS A 328 -2.15 3.23 -26.35
C LYS A 328 -3.46 3.99 -26.31
N MET A 329 -4.22 3.88 -25.21
CA MET A 329 -5.45 4.63 -25.03
C MET A 329 -5.23 6.16 -25.08
N ALA A 330 -4.10 6.64 -24.57
CA ALA A 330 -3.73 8.05 -24.62
C ALA A 330 -3.45 8.48 -26.06
N MET A 331 -2.69 7.67 -26.82
CA MET A 331 -2.42 7.90 -28.24
C MET A 331 -3.66 7.75 -29.12
N ASP A 332 -4.65 6.94 -28.74
CA ASP A 332 -5.95 6.91 -29.46
C ASP A 332 -6.74 8.21 -29.24
N THR A 333 -6.55 8.86 -28.09
CA THR A 333 -7.24 10.11 -27.71
C THR A 333 -6.55 11.33 -28.32
N ASN A 334 -5.23 11.37 -28.23
CA ASN A 334 -4.38 12.37 -28.87
C ASN A 334 -3.16 11.63 -29.47
N PRO A 335 -3.21 11.32 -30.78
CA PRO A 335 -2.15 10.59 -31.49
C PRO A 335 -0.78 11.23 -31.40
N ASP A 336 -0.74 12.54 -31.21
CA ASP A 336 0.48 13.34 -31.15
C ASP A 336 0.86 13.72 -29.71
N HIS A 337 0.22 13.11 -28.70
CA HIS A 337 0.57 13.32 -27.29
C HIS A 337 1.97 12.77 -26.97
N ILE A 338 2.92 13.69 -27.01
CA ILE A 338 4.34 13.43 -26.92
C ILE A 338 4.74 12.66 -25.64
N PRO A 339 4.29 13.04 -24.41
CA PRO A 339 4.70 12.29 -23.21
C PRO A 339 4.33 10.81 -23.32
N SER A 340 3.19 10.50 -23.92
CA SER A 340 2.76 9.11 -24.14
C SER A 340 3.62 8.40 -25.19
N LEU A 341 3.92 9.05 -26.32
CA LEU A 341 4.79 8.49 -27.35
C LEU A 341 6.19 8.18 -26.80
N LEU A 342 6.74 9.07 -25.98
CA LEU A 342 8.08 8.95 -25.43
C LEU A 342 8.17 7.83 -24.38
N LEU A 343 7.20 7.78 -23.46
CA LEU A 343 7.14 6.71 -22.47
C LEU A 343 6.88 5.36 -23.15
N PHE A 344 6.00 5.32 -24.14
CA PHE A 344 5.74 4.11 -24.94
C PHE A 344 7.02 3.64 -25.65
N ALA A 345 7.74 4.52 -26.35
CA ALA A 345 9.00 4.18 -26.99
C ALA A 345 10.03 3.64 -25.99
N THR A 346 10.16 4.26 -24.82
CA THR A 346 11.08 3.83 -23.76
C THR A 346 10.75 2.43 -23.28
N ILE A 347 9.47 2.13 -23.02
CA ILE A 347 9.04 0.80 -22.60
C ILE A 347 9.28 -0.22 -23.71
N GLN A 348 8.98 0.11 -24.96
CA GLN A 348 9.17 -0.81 -26.09
C GLN A 348 10.65 -1.12 -26.38
N ILE A 349 11.56 -0.15 -26.19
CA ILE A 349 13.01 -0.40 -26.22
C ILE A 349 13.39 -1.43 -25.16
N GLY A 350 12.91 -1.28 -23.92
CA GLY A 350 13.16 -2.23 -22.83
C GLY A 350 12.59 -3.63 -23.09
N LYS A 351 11.53 -3.75 -23.91
CA LYS A 351 10.93 -5.02 -24.35
C LYS A 351 11.51 -5.55 -25.68
N SER A 352 12.56 -4.93 -26.22
CA SER A 352 13.16 -5.25 -27.52
C SER A 352 12.18 -5.16 -28.70
N LYS A 353 11.12 -4.35 -28.59
CA LYS A 353 10.13 -4.07 -29.64
C LYS A 353 10.56 -2.83 -30.44
N THR A 354 11.64 -2.99 -31.18
CA THR A 354 12.38 -1.88 -31.83
C THR A 354 11.59 -1.16 -32.92
N LYS A 355 10.70 -1.85 -33.65
CA LYS A 355 9.82 -1.23 -34.66
C LYS A 355 8.84 -0.24 -34.04
N ASP A 356 8.14 -0.65 -32.98
CA ASP A 356 7.15 0.19 -32.29
C ASP A 356 7.81 1.41 -31.66
N ALA A 357 8.98 1.21 -31.04
CA ALA A 357 9.78 2.30 -30.49
C ALA A 357 10.22 3.30 -31.56
N ARG A 358 10.75 2.82 -32.70
CA ARG A 358 11.18 3.67 -33.80
C ARG A 358 10.04 4.50 -34.35
N THR A 359 8.88 3.90 -34.60
CA THR A 359 7.69 4.61 -35.11
C THR A 359 7.26 5.73 -34.17
N ALA A 360 7.20 5.46 -32.87
CA ALA A 360 6.82 6.47 -31.87
C ALA A 360 7.86 7.60 -31.79
N LEU A 361 9.16 7.29 -31.84
CA LEU A 361 10.22 8.30 -31.84
C LEU A 361 10.18 9.17 -33.09
N GLN A 362 10.05 8.57 -34.28
CA GLN A 362 9.91 9.31 -35.54
C GLN A 362 8.69 10.23 -35.54
N ARG A 363 7.59 9.78 -34.93
CA ARG A 363 6.40 10.61 -34.78
C ARG A 363 6.66 11.85 -33.92
N ILE A 364 7.40 11.71 -32.81
CA ILE A 364 7.83 12.86 -31.99
C ILE A 364 8.70 13.80 -32.84
N LEU A 365 9.64 13.26 -33.62
CA LEU A 365 10.57 14.03 -34.47
C LEU A 365 9.90 14.82 -35.61
N ASN A 366 8.69 14.43 -36.00
CA ASN A 366 7.93 15.10 -37.04
C ASN A 366 7.04 16.24 -36.51
N GLN A 367 6.97 16.42 -35.19
CA GLN A 367 6.27 17.53 -34.57
C GLN A 367 7.26 18.68 -34.37
N GLU A 368 6.86 19.95 -34.38
CA GLU A 368 7.81 21.05 -34.16
C GLU A 368 7.75 21.63 -32.74
N PRO A 369 8.36 20.98 -31.72
CA PRO A 369 8.72 21.72 -30.52
C PRO A 369 10.24 21.94 -30.51
N THR A 370 10.65 23.21 -30.56
CA THR A 370 11.99 23.67 -30.18
C THR A 370 11.98 24.04 -28.69
N PRO A 371 13.08 23.85 -27.93
CA PRO A 371 13.12 24.29 -26.54
C PRO A 371 12.81 25.76 -26.40
N VAL A 372 11.91 26.06 -25.47
CA VAL A 372 11.37 27.40 -25.26
C VAL A 372 11.91 27.96 -23.96
N THR A 373 12.63 29.08 -24.03
CA THR A 373 13.04 29.83 -22.85
C THR A 373 11.90 30.74 -22.41
N TYR A 374 11.40 30.53 -21.19
CA TYR A 374 10.33 31.31 -20.56
C TYR A 374 10.88 32.41 -19.64
N ILE A 375 11.97 32.13 -18.92
CA ILE A 375 12.68 33.08 -18.07
C ILE A 375 14.17 32.97 -18.40
N SER A 376 14.83 34.11 -18.55
CA SER A 376 16.29 34.21 -18.66
C SER A 376 16.80 35.25 -17.66
N SER A 377 18.11 35.34 -17.49
CA SER A 377 18.70 36.50 -16.79
C SER A 377 18.20 37.81 -17.42
N GLY A 378 17.93 38.83 -16.61
CA GLY A 378 17.27 40.06 -17.06
C GLY A 378 15.74 40.02 -17.01
N TYR A 379 15.11 38.89 -16.68
CA TYR A 379 13.65 38.80 -16.64
C TYR A 379 13.08 39.70 -15.53
N ARG A 380 11.90 40.27 -15.76
CA ARG A 380 11.30 41.20 -14.81
C ARG A 380 10.61 40.44 -13.67
N TRP A 381 10.98 40.81 -12.45
CA TRP A 381 10.40 40.32 -11.22
C TRP A 381 9.75 41.45 -10.45
N ARG A 382 8.60 41.15 -9.84
CA ARG A 382 8.09 41.92 -8.71
C ARG A 382 8.78 41.46 -7.45
N TYR A 383 9.12 42.38 -6.56
CA TYR A 383 9.84 42.08 -5.35
C TYR A 383 9.32 42.88 -4.16
N LEU A 384 9.47 42.29 -2.97
CA LEU A 384 9.16 42.92 -1.70
C LEU A 384 10.31 42.67 -0.73
N ASP A 385 11.03 43.75 -0.41
CA ASP A 385 12.27 43.80 0.36
C ASP A 385 12.12 44.64 1.64
N ASN A 386 10.88 44.84 2.11
CA ASN A 386 10.56 45.70 3.25
C ASN A 386 10.51 44.96 4.61
N GLY A 387 10.83 43.67 4.64
CA GLY A 387 10.84 42.84 5.85
C GLY A 387 9.45 42.49 6.41
N SER A 388 8.35 42.77 5.69
CA SER A 388 7.00 42.47 6.16
C SER A 388 6.62 40.99 5.98
N ASN A 389 5.81 40.46 6.90
CA ASN A 389 5.33 39.07 6.84
C ASN A 389 4.22 38.90 5.79
N GLN A 390 4.49 38.12 4.75
CA GLN A 390 3.51 37.82 3.69
C GLN A 390 2.69 36.54 3.94
N GLY A 391 2.99 35.79 5.01
CA GLY A 391 2.37 34.49 5.27
C GLY A 391 2.55 33.52 4.09
N SER A 392 1.48 32.80 3.72
CA SER A 392 1.48 31.87 2.58
C SER A 392 0.65 32.35 1.38
N ALA A 393 -0.20 33.38 1.55
CA ALA A 393 -1.13 33.84 0.53
C ALA A 393 -0.42 34.39 -0.72
N TRP A 394 0.73 35.04 -0.53
CA TRP A 394 1.56 35.60 -1.60
C TRP A 394 2.11 34.56 -2.57
N ARG A 395 1.97 33.25 -2.32
CA ARG A 395 2.43 32.18 -3.23
C ARG A 395 1.35 31.82 -4.24
N ALA A 396 0.10 32.19 -3.97
CA ALA A 396 -1.05 31.83 -4.79
C ALA A 396 -1.03 32.52 -6.15
N LYS A 397 -1.72 31.91 -7.11
CA LYS A 397 -1.87 32.43 -8.48
C LYS A 397 -2.58 33.79 -8.50
N ASP A 398 -3.61 33.95 -7.69
CA ASP A 398 -4.50 35.12 -7.71
C ASP A 398 -4.10 36.22 -6.69
N PHE A 399 -2.90 36.14 -6.12
CA PHE A 399 -2.42 37.17 -5.20
C PHE A 399 -2.12 38.49 -5.95
N ASP A 400 -2.66 39.59 -5.44
CA ASP A 400 -2.41 40.93 -5.96
C ASP A 400 -1.08 41.48 -5.45
N ASP A 401 -0.08 41.50 -6.33
CA ASP A 401 1.24 42.08 -6.10
C ASP A 401 1.40 43.45 -6.77
N SER A 402 0.31 44.15 -7.12
CA SER A 402 0.35 45.49 -7.77
C SER A 402 1.12 46.55 -6.98
N ALA A 403 1.15 46.42 -5.65
CA ALA A 403 1.89 47.31 -4.78
C ALA A 403 3.38 46.98 -4.64
N TRP A 404 3.85 45.86 -5.20
CA TRP A 404 5.27 45.46 -5.11
C TRP A 404 6.10 46.20 -6.16
N SER A 405 7.32 46.57 -5.79
CA SER A 405 8.28 47.13 -6.72
C SER A 405 8.63 46.11 -7.81
N SER A 406 9.13 46.56 -8.97
CA SER A 406 9.50 45.65 -10.06
C SER A 406 10.77 46.08 -10.78
N GLY A 407 11.57 45.09 -11.19
CA GLY A 407 12.84 45.32 -11.89
C GLY A 407 13.40 44.04 -12.50
N PRO A 408 14.39 44.13 -13.41
CA PRO A 408 15.04 42.96 -14.00
C PRO A 408 15.94 42.24 -12.99
N SER A 409 16.04 40.92 -13.07
CA SER A 409 17.15 40.17 -12.43
C SER A 409 18.47 40.45 -13.18
N GLU A 410 19.65 40.29 -12.62
CA GLU A 410 20.01 39.77 -11.30
C GLU A 410 19.69 40.79 -10.19
N LEU A 411 18.89 40.38 -9.19
CA LEU A 411 18.50 41.25 -8.06
C LEU A 411 19.48 41.04 -6.89
N GLY A 412 19.90 42.12 -6.23
CA GLY A 412 20.88 42.05 -5.15
C GLY A 412 21.21 43.35 -4.43
N TYR A 413 22.15 43.37 -3.48
CA TYR A 413 22.51 44.59 -2.73
C TYR A 413 23.49 45.51 -3.45
N GLY A 414 24.05 45.11 -4.60
CA GLY A 414 24.88 45.96 -5.45
C GLY A 414 26.40 45.74 -5.34
N SER A 415 26.86 44.68 -4.65
CA SER A 415 28.27 44.22 -4.67
C SER A 415 28.55 43.37 -5.93
N ASP A 416 29.81 43.12 -6.31
CA ASP A 416 30.24 41.99 -7.18
C ASP A 416 29.20 41.43 -8.20
N ASP A 417 28.72 42.28 -9.11
CA ASP A 417 27.68 42.05 -10.14
C ASP A 417 26.27 41.61 -9.64
N GLU A 418 26.06 41.38 -8.33
CA GLU A 418 24.72 41.23 -7.75
C GLU A 418 23.97 42.58 -7.77
N GLY A 419 22.67 42.55 -8.08
CA GLY A 419 21.89 43.77 -8.24
C GLY A 419 22.23 44.58 -9.51
N SER A 420 23.00 44.01 -10.44
CA SER A 420 23.25 44.57 -11.78
C SER A 420 21.97 44.77 -12.60
N GLY A 421 20.92 43.99 -12.32
CA GLY A 421 19.57 44.25 -12.81
C GLY A 421 18.79 45.19 -11.89
N THR A 422 18.67 44.83 -10.62
CA THR A 422 17.90 45.62 -9.63
C THR A 422 18.57 45.59 -8.25
N THR A 423 18.86 46.78 -7.70
CA THR A 423 19.33 46.91 -6.33
C THR A 423 18.17 46.79 -5.33
N LEU A 424 18.33 45.93 -4.33
CA LEU A 424 17.36 45.67 -3.27
C LEU A 424 17.71 46.47 -2.00
N SER A 425 16.69 46.78 -1.19
CA SER A 425 16.87 47.30 0.16
C SER A 425 17.11 46.16 1.16
N PHE A 426 17.91 46.44 2.18
CA PHE A 426 18.09 45.55 3.34
C PHE A 426 17.40 46.06 4.61
N GLY A 427 16.60 47.12 4.50
CA GLY A 427 16.06 47.84 5.64
C GLY A 427 16.99 48.91 6.20
N PRO A 428 16.63 49.56 7.31
CA PRO A 428 17.31 50.77 7.79
C PRO A 428 18.65 50.51 8.47
N ASN A 429 19.00 49.25 8.78
CA ASN A 429 20.18 48.91 9.58
C ASN A 429 21.01 47.81 8.90
N SER A 430 22.21 48.16 8.43
CA SER A 430 23.15 47.23 7.79
C SER A 430 23.71 46.16 8.73
N SER A 431 23.64 46.36 10.05
CA SER A 431 24.00 45.36 11.05
C SER A 431 22.82 44.47 11.48
N SER A 432 21.63 44.71 10.94
CA SER A 432 20.40 43.95 11.24
C SER A 432 19.46 44.00 10.04
N LYS A 433 19.95 43.48 8.90
CA LYS A 433 19.23 43.37 7.64
C LYS A 433 18.00 42.45 7.77
N TYR A 434 17.01 42.67 6.91
CA TYR A 434 15.83 41.81 6.87
C TYR A 434 16.20 40.37 6.46
N PRO A 435 15.71 39.34 7.17
CA PRO A 435 16.05 37.95 6.86
C PRO A 435 15.50 37.47 5.51
N THR A 436 14.34 37.96 5.08
CA THR A 436 13.61 37.44 3.92
C THR A 436 13.29 38.51 2.90
N THR A 437 13.50 38.19 1.62
CA THR A 437 13.01 38.97 0.47
C THR A 437 12.13 38.08 -0.42
N TYR A 438 11.01 38.62 -0.90
CA TYR A 438 10.05 37.91 -1.74
C TYR A 438 10.12 38.36 -3.19
N PHE A 439 9.93 37.42 -4.11
CA PHE A 439 9.94 37.65 -5.55
C PHE A 439 8.74 36.97 -6.21
N ARG A 440 8.14 37.61 -7.21
CA ARG A 440 7.02 37.07 -8.01
C ARG A 440 7.15 37.45 -9.48
N THR A 441 6.81 36.53 -10.36
CA THR A 441 6.64 36.78 -11.78
C THR A 441 5.63 35.80 -12.39
N SER A 442 5.29 35.98 -13.66
CA SER A 442 4.39 35.09 -14.38
C SER A 442 4.90 34.79 -15.77
N VAL A 443 4.69 33.55 -16.22
CA VAL A 443 5.01 33.11 -17.58
C VAL A 443 3.78 32.49 -18.23
N GLU A 444 3.65 32.68 -19.54
CA GLU A 444 2.61 32.03 -20.33
C GLU A 444 3.14 30.73 -20.93
N VAL A 445 2.57 29.60 -20.50
CA VAL A 445 2.88 28.28 -21.04
C VAL A 445 1.62 27.76 -21.71
N LEU A 446 1.50 27.96 -23.02
CA LEU A 446 0.28 27.63 -23.77
C LEU A 446 -0.09 26.15 -23.66
N ASP A 447 0.89 25.27 -23.79
CA ASP A 447 0.72 23.82 -23.64
C ASP A 447 1.95 23.18 -22.97
N PRO A 448 1.91 22.94 -21.65
CA PRO A 448 2.99 22.27 -20.92
C PRO A 448 3.26 20.84 -21.41
N SER A 449 2.29 20.18 -22.07
CA SER A 449 2.43 18.79 -22.52
C SER A 449 3.43 18.62 -23.67
N LEU A 450 3.76 19.71 -24.37
CA LEU A 450 4.80 19.73 -25.40
C LEU A 450 6.21 19.53 -24.84
N PHE A 451 6.40 19.75 -23.54
CA PHE A 451 7.69 19.65 -22.88
C PHE A 451 7.81 18.36 -22.09
N SER A 452 8.99 17.73 -22.19
CA SER A 452 9.36 16.57 -21.39
C SER A 452 9.49 16.93 -19.91
N ASN A 453 10.04 18.11 -19.67
CA ASN A 453 10.37 18.67 -18.38
C ASN A 453 10.63 20.17 -18.59
N PHE A 454 10.75 20.90 -17.48
CA PHE A 454 11.24 22.26 -17.47
C PHE A 454 12.53 22.32 -16.66
N LEU A 455 13.60 22.80 -17.29
CA LEU A 455 14.86 23.10 -16.63
C LEU A 455 14.72 24.43 -15.90
N LEU A 456 14.73 24.39 -14.58
CA LEU A 456 14.81 25.55 -13.71
C LEU A 456 16.25 25.70 -13.24
N ARG A 457 16.89 26.82 -13.57
CA ARG A 457 18.17 27.22 -12.96
C ARG A 457 17.94 28.42 -12.08
N VAL A 458 18.61 28.44 -10.92
CA VAL A 458 18.53 29.56 -10.00
C VAL A 458 19.90 29.90 -9.45
N LYS A 459 20.21 31.19 -9.43
CA LYS A 459 21.25 31.76 -8.57
C LYS A 459 20.55 32.26 -7.32
N TYR A 460 21.03 31.78 -6.18
CA TYR A 460 20.61 32.26 -4.88
C TYR A 460 21.83 32.26 -3.96
N ASP A 461 21.77 33.16 -3.00
CA ASP A 461 22.72 33.32 -1.92
C ASP A 461 22.48 32.22 -0.87
N ASP A 462 22.00 32.54 0.33
CA ASP A 462 22.04 31.58 1.43
C ASP A 462 20.90 30.55 1.42
N GLY A 463 19.63 30.96 1.37
CA GLY A 463 18.50 30.03 1.41
C GLY A 463 17.40 30.40 0.42
N ILE A 464 16.71 29.41 -0.16
CA ILE A 464 15.64 29.66 -1.12
C ILE A 464 14.48 28.68 -0.99
N ALA A 465 13.26 29.17 -1.20
CA ALA A 465 12.14 28.33 -1.62
C ALA A 465 11.44 28.94 -2.85
N VAL A 466 11.08 28.08 -3.81
CA VAL A 466 10.40 28.45 -5.06
C VAL A 466 9.06 27.73 -5.13
N TYR A 467 8.02 28.44 -5.56
CA TYR A 467 6.65 27.96 -5.70
C TYR A 467 6.15 28.22 -7.12
N ILE A 468 5.43 27.25 -7.67
CA ILE A 468 4.76 27.35 -8.98
C ILE A 468 3.26 27.15 -8.74
N ASN A 469 2.46 28.16 -9.07
CA ASN A 469 1.02 28.18 -8.82
C ASN A 469 0.66 27.82 -7.36
N GLY A 470 1.45 28.30 -6.40
CA GLY A 470 1.27 28.04 -4.96
C GLY A 470 1.78 26.69 -4.45
N LYS A 471 2.28 25.80 -5.30
CA LYS A 471 2.91 24.53 -4.90
C LYS A 471 4.41 24.69 -4.81
N GLU A 472 5.02 24.21 -3.72
CA GLU A 472 6.47 24.22 -3.56
C GLU A 472 7.15 23.35 -4.62
N ALA A 473 8.08 23.92 -5.36
CA ALA A 473 8.87 23.27 -6.39
C ALA A 473 10.31 23.02 -5.92
N ILE A 474 10.89 23.95 -5.17
CA ILE A 474 12.25 23.87 -4.63
C ILE A 474 12.26 24.42 -3.21
N ARG A 475 13.01 23.77 -2.31
CA ARG A 475 13.45 24.34 -1.04
C ARG A 475 14.88 23.90 -0.78
N GLN A 476 15.79 24.85 -0.64
CA GLN A 476 17.21 24.58 -0.40
C GLN A 476 17.73 25.44 0.74
N ASN A 477 18.54 24.82 1.58
CA ASN A 477 19.20 25.45 2.74
C ASN A 477 18.25 26.21 3.69
N LEU A 478 17.00 25.77 3.78
CA LEU A 478 15.96 26.41 4.57
C LEU A 478 15.12 25.38 5.32
N ALA A 479 14.84 25.63 6.60
CA ALA A 479 14.04 24.73 7.42
C ALA A 479 12.62 24.54 6.84
N LEU A 480 12.04 23.34 7.04
CA LEU A 480 10.70 22.99 6.52
C LEU A 480 9.57 23.91 7.02
N GLN A 481 9.76 24.57 8.16
CA GLN A 481 8.78 25.48 8.78
C GLN A 481 9.38 26.89 8.97
N ALA A 482 10.32 27.28 8.09
CA ALA A 482 10.91 28.61 8.16
C ALA A 482 9.84 29.70 8.09
N SER A 483 9.91 30.64 9.02
CA SER A 483 9.12 31.88 9.02
C SER A 483 9.91 32.98 8.33
N PHE A 484 9.28 34.13 8.05
CA PHE A 484 9.94 35.29 7.43
C PHE A 484 11.08 35.90 8.28
N THR A 485 11.22 35.51 9.55
CA THR A 485 12.34 35.92 10.42
C THR A 485 13.41 34.83 10.57
N THR A 486 13.21 33.67 9.96
CA THR A 486 14.14 32.55 10.04
C THR A 486 15.27 32.75 9.04
N PHE A 487 16.53 32.73 9.47
CA PHE A 487 17.68 32.73 8.56
C PHE A 487 17.89 31.35 7.91
N ALA A 488 18.69 31.30 6.85
CA ALA A 488 19.14 30.06 6.21
C ALA A 488 19.92 29.17 7.18
N SER A 489 20.03 27.88 6.85
CA SER A 489 20.64 26.89 7.77
C SER A 489 22.18 26.98 7.81
N SER A 490 22.78 27.50 6.74
CA SER A 490 24.21 27.82 6.63
C SER A 490 24.42 28.89 5.56
N ALA A 491 25.65 29.41 5.43
CA ALA A 491 26.00 30.19 4.25
C ALA A 491 26.26 29.28 3.02
N VAL A 492 26.09 29.79 1.80
CA VAL A 492 26.38 29.07 0.56
C VAL A 492 27.65 29.63 -0.08
N SER A 493 28.64 28.79 -0.42
CA SER A 493 29.93 29.30 -0.94
C SER A 493 29.97 29.59 -2.44
N ASP A 494 28.98 29.10 -3.21
CA ASP A 494 28.89 29.30 -4.66
C ASP A 494 27.56 29.98 -5.01
N GLU A 495 27.42 31.25 -4.64
CA GLU A 495 26.17 32.02 -4.77
C GLU A 495 25.92 32.44 -6.23
N SER A 496 26.99 32.72 -6.97
CA SER A 496 26.96 33.14 -8.38
C SER A 496 26.77 31.99 -9.38
N GLY A 497 27.04 30.75 -8.98
CA GLY A 497 26.81 29.55 -9.78
C GLY A 497 25.32 29.25 -9.99
N TRP A 498 24.99 28.74 -11.17
CA TRP A 498 23.66 28.24 -11.49
C TRP A 498 23.41 26.89 -10.81
N LYS A 499 22.35 26.80 -10.01
CA LYS A 499 21.86 25.53 -9.46
C LYS A 499 20.69 25.04 -10.30
N GLU A 500 20.75 23.80 -10.77
CA GLU A 500 19.76 23.23 -11.69
C GLU A 500 18.77 22.29 -11.00
N VAL A 501 17.51 22.37 -11.41
CA VAL A 501 16.44 21.45 -11.01
C VAL A 501 15.55 21.15 -12.21
N MET A 502 15.24 19.87 -12.41
CA MET A 502 14.32 19.41 -13.44
C MET A 502 12.91 19.32 -12.87
N LEU A 503 12.00 20.10 -13.43
CA LEU A 503 10.59 20.12 -13.04
C LEU A 503 9.75 19.30 -14.02
N PRO A 504 8.84 18.44 -13.56
CA PRO A 504 7.91 17.76 -14.46
C PRO A 504 6.97 18.77 -15.11
N SER A 505 6.51 18.50 -16.34
CA SER A 505 5.54 19.34 -17.04
C SER A 505 4.23 19.56 -16.26
N SER A 506 3.85 18.59 -15.42
CA SER A 506 2.72 18.68 -14.48
C SER A 506 2.87 19.72 -13.37
N SER A 507 4.05 20.35 -13.23
CA SER A 507 4.25 21.52 -12.37
C SER A 507 3.56 22.77 -12.93
N PHE A 508 3.33 22.80 -14.25
CA PHE A 508 2.73 23.91 -14.97
C PHE A 508 1.31 23.55 -15.44
N SER A 509 0.47 24.56 -15.57
CA SER A 509 -0.87 24.48 -16.17
C SER A 509 -0.88 25.21 -17.50
N ALA A 510 -1.78 24.86 -18.42
CA ALA A 510 -1.97 25.62 -19.65
C ALA A 510 -2.36 27.08 -19.34
N GLY A 511 -1.76 28.02 -20.06
CA GLY A 511 -1.92 29.47 -19.87
C GLY A 511 -0.93 30.08 -18.87
N THR A 512 -1.36 31.10 -18.13
CA THR A 512 -0.51 31.84 -17.20
C THR A 512 -0.16 31.01 -15.96
N ASN A 513 1.13 30.91 -15.66
CA ASN A 513 1.69 30.28 -14.47
C ASN A 513 2.42 31.33 -13.63
N VAL A 514 2.15 31.34 -12.33
CA VAL A 514 2.83 32.23 -11.38
C VAL A 514 4.00 31.51 -10.75
N ILE A 515 5.16 32.17 -10.76
CA ILE A 515 6.38 31.69 -10.11
C ILE A 515 6.72 32.68 -9.00
N ALA A 516 6.89 32.15 -7.80
CA ALA A 516 7.11 32.91 -6.59
C ALA A 516 8.34 32.35 -5.86
N ALA A 517 9.21 33.20 -5.32
CA ALA A 517 10.41 32.78 -4.60
C ALA A 517 10.59 33.60 -3.31
N GLU A 518 11.09 32.95 -2.26
CA GLU A 518 11.55 33.61 -1.04
C GLU A 518 13.03 33.27 -0.85
N ILE A 519 13.86 34.30 -0.67
CA ILE A 519 15.27 34.14 -0.30
C ILE A 519 15.42 34.50 1.16
N HIS A 520 16.19 33.68 1.87
CA HIS A 520 16.55 33.87 3.26
C HIS A 520 18.05 34.05 3.38
N GLN A 521 18.46 35.12 4.03
CA GLN A 521 19.85 35.41 4.37
C GLN A 521 20.38 34.46 5.45
N GLY A 522 21.69 34.32 5.58
CA GLY A 522 22.34 33.46 6.57
C GLY A 522 22.44 34.11 7.94
N ASN A 523 22.46 35.45 7.99
CA ASN A 523 22.41 36.24 9.22
C ASN A 523 22.05 37.72 8.94
N GLY A 524 21.80 38.49 10.00
CA GLY A 524 21.41 39.91 9.90
C GLY A 524 22.54 40.86 9.50
N THR A 525 23.78 40.38 9.39
CA THR A 525 24.95 41.16 8.96
C THR A 525 25.47 40.74 7.58
N SER A 526 24.73 39.89 6.87
CA SER A 526 25.14 39.37 5.56
C SER A 526 25.51 40.51 4.61
N SER A 527 26.57 40.35 3.82
CA SER A 527 27.08 41.38 2.91
C SER A 527 26.16 41.58 1.70
N ASP A 528 25.59 40.49 1.21
CA ASP A 528 25.05 40.27 -0.13
C ASP A 528 23.63 39.71 -0.10
N ILE A 529 23.00 39.69 -1.27
CA ILE A 529 21.84 38.88 -1.61
C ILE A 529 21.82 38.73 -3.12
N ARG A 530 21.58 37.51 -3.61
CA ARG A 530 21.55 37.24 -5.05
C ARG A 530 20.28 36.52 -5.44
N PHE A 531 19.61 37.01 -6.48
CA PHE A 531 18.54 36.28 -7.15
C PHE A 531 18.58 36.44 -8.66
N ASP A 532 18.74 35.30 -9.35
CA ASP A 532 18.52 35.20 -10.78
C ASP A 532 17.91 33.85 -11.13
N MET A 533 17.12 33.80 -12.20
CA MET A 533 16.39 32.59 -12.58
C MET A 533 16.37 32.40 -14.09
N PHE A 534 16.53 31.14 -14.50
CA PHE A 534 16.28 30.68 -15.85
C PHE A 534 15.21 29.59 -15.81
N LEU A 535 14.28 29.63 -16.74
CA LEU A 535 13.27 28.60 -16.92
C LEU A 535 13.17 28.28 -18.41
N GLY A 536 13.53 27.05 -18.78
CA GLY A 536 13.40 26.54 -20.14
C GLY A 536 12.50 25.30 -20.18
N GLY A 537 11.57 25.25 -21.13
CA GLY A 537 10.85 24.01 -21.45
C GLY A 537 11.71 23.14 -22.35
N GLU A 538 12.15 21.98 -21.85
CA GLU A 538 12.89 21.01 -22.66
C GLU A 538 11.93 20.17 -23.49
N THR A 539 12.13 20.19 -24.79
CA THR A 539 11.33 19.39 -25.71
C THR A 539 11.81 17.95 -25.67
N THR A 540 10.84 17.05 -25.62
CA THR A 540 11.00 15.60 -25.86
C THR A 540 11.73 15.26 -27.16
N HIS A 541 11.82 16.18 -28.11
CA HIS A 541 12.61 16.06 -29.34
C HIS A 541 14.07 15.65 -29.08
N LEU A 542 14.73 16.31 -28.13
CA LEU A 542 16.12 15.99 -27.79
C LEU A 542 16.22 14.57 -27.22
N GLN A 543 15.30 14.21 -26.33
CA GLN A 543 15.22 12.87 -25.75
C GLN A 543 14.86 11.82 -26.82
N ALA A 544 14.04 12.18 -27.81
CA ALA A 544 13.67 11.31 -28.91
C ALA A 544 14.84 11.08 -29.87
N LEU A 545 15.60 12.12 -30.23
CA LEU A 545 16.82 12.03 -31.04
C LEU A 545 17.88 11.17 -30.36
N GLU A 546 18.12 11.39 -29.05
CA GLU A 546 19.08 10.59 -28.29
C GLU A 546 18.67 9.10 -28.25
N LYS A 547 17.41 8.82 -27.91
CA LYS A 547 16.88 7.44 -27.87
C LYS A 547 16.89 6.79 -29.25
N LEU A 548 16.56 7.53 -30.31
CA LEU A 548 16.58 7.03 -31.68
C LEU A 548 18.00 6.71 -32.14
N GLY A 549 18.96 7.59 -31.87
CA GLY A 549 20.38 7.35 -32.17
C GLY A 549 20.93 6.13 -31.45
N ARG A 550 20.66 5.99 -30.14
CA ARG A 550 21.05 4.79 -29.37
C ARG A 550 20.39 3.52 -29.90
N LEU A 551 19.11 3.58 -30.25
CA LEU A 551 18.38 2.45 -30.85
C LEU A 551 18.97 2.06 -32.21
N GLN A 552 19.31 3.03 -33.06
CA GLN A 552 19.94 2.80 -34.36
C GLN A 552 21.32 2.17 -34.22
N ILE A 553 22.15 2.63 -33.27
CA ILE A 553 23.43 1.97 -32.94
C ILE A 553 23.19 0.50 -32.57
N SER A 554 22.21 0.22 -31.70
CA SER A 554 21.92 -1.16 -31.27
C SER A 554 21.47 -2.08 -32.41
N LEU A 555 20.99 -1.51 -33.51
CA LEU A 555 20.53 -2.22 -34.70
C LEU A 555 21.59 -2.30 -35.80
N GLY A 556 22.77 -1.68 -35.62
CA GLY A 556 23.83 -1.60 -36.64
C GLY A 556 23.63 -0.49 -37.68
N ASN A 557 22.66 0.41 -37.46
CA ASN A 557 22.28 1.51 -38.34
C ASN A 557 23.12 2.77 -38.03
N PHE A 558 24.43 2.69 -38.25
CA PHE A 558 25.37 3.74 -37.80
C PHE A 558 25.21 5.08 -38.54
N GLU A 559 24.83 5.05 -39.81
CA GLU A 559 24.63 6.26 -40.60
C GLU A 559 23.41 7.05 -40.11
N GLU A 560 22.28 6.37 -39.89
CA GLU A 560 21.09 7.03 -39.36
C GLU A 560 21.28 7.46 -37.89
N ALA A 561 22.08 6.72 -37.11
CA ALA A 561 22.46 7.13 -35.76
C ALA A 561 23.26 8.44 -35.77
N SER A 562 24.24 8.55 -36.67
CA SER A 562 25.05 9.76 -36.84
C SER A 562 24.19 10.97 -37.18
N GLN A 563 23.21 10.81 -38.08
CA GLN A 563 22.26 11.87 -38.43
C GLN A 563 21.41 12.31 -37.23
N SER A 564 20.90 11.35 -36.44
CA SER A 564 20.12 11.65 -35.23
C SER A 564 20.93 12.43 -34.19
N PHE A 565 22.19 12.04 -33.94
CA PHE A 565 23.07 12.75 -33.00
C PHE A 565 23.51 14.12 -33.52
N LYS A 566 23.69 14.28 -34.85
CA LYS A 566 23.97 15.58 -35.45
C LYS A 566 22.82 16.56 -35.21
N ALA A 567 21.58 16.15 -35.50
CA ALA A 567 20.39 16.95 -35.23
C ALA A 567 20.25 17.29 -33.73
N TYR A 568 20.58 16.35 -32.85
CA TYR A 568 20.59 16.57 -31.40
C TYR A 568 21.56 17.70 -31.02
N LEU A 569 22.79 17.66 -31.55
CA LEU A 569 23.80 18.68 -31.28
C LEU A 569 23.44 20.04 -31.89
N GLU A 570 22.84 20.07 -33.09
CA GLU A 570 22.39 21.32 -33.73
C GLU A 570 21.30 22.03 -32.91
N ILE A 571 20.31 21.29 -32.37
CA ILE A 571 19.26 21.86 -31.50
C ILE A 571 19.86 22.43 -30.21
N GLN A 572 20.80 21.71 -29.59
CA GLN A 572 21.53 22.16 -28.40
C GLN A 572 22.37 23.41 -28.67
N TYR A 573 23.04 23.45 -29.84
CA TYR A 573 23.90 24.55 -30.23
C TYR A 573 23.12 25.81 -30.62
N ASN A 574 21.99 25.67 -31.34
CA ASN A 574 21.13 26.77 -31.74
C ASN A 574 20.44 27.45 -30.56
N GLN A 575 20.11 26.73 -29.49
CA GLN A 575 19.66 27.35 -28.22
C GLN A 575 20.73 28.28 -27.66
N LYS A 576 21.96 27.78 -27.56
CA LYS A 576 23.08 28.54 -27.02
C LYS A 576 23.42 29.78 -27.85
N ILE A 577 23.30 29.68 -29.19
CA ILE A 577 23.44 30.83 -30.10
C ILE A 577 22.29 31.82 -29.95
N ASN A 578 21.04 31.37 -29.85
CA ASN A 578 19.90 32.26 -29.64
C ASN A 578 19.98 33.01 -28.30
N ASP A 579 20.46 32.35 -27.26
CA ASP A 579 20.73 32.98 -25.96
C ASP A 579 21.83 34.06 -26.07
N LEU A 580 22.91 33.78 -26.82
CA LEU A 580 23.97 34.75 -27.11
C LEU A 580 23.50 35.93 -27.97
N TYR A 581 22.69 35.68 -29.00
CA TYR A 581 22.11 36.74 -29.84
C TYR A 581 21.16 37.62 -29.05
N LYS A 582 20.31 37.05 -28.19
CA LYS A 582 19.44 37.82 -27.29
C LYS A 582 20.25 38.66 -26.31
N ALA A 583 21.31 38.11 -25.71
CA ALA A 583 22.20 38.86 -24.84
C ALA A 583 22.88 40.05 -25.56
N CYS A 584 23.36 39.84 -26.80
CA CYS A 584 23.91 40.92 -27.64
C CYS A 584 22.86 41.95 -28.08
N PHE A 585 21.62 41.54 -28.35
CA PHE A 585 20.58 42.47 -28.79
C PHE A 585 20.10 43.35 -27.63
N SER A 586 20.01 42.80 -26.42
CA SER A 586 19.71 43.55 -25.20
C SER A 586 20.80 44.59 -24.87
N SER A 587 22.08 44.27 -25.09
CA SER A 587 23.20 45.20 -24.85
C SER A 587 23.30 46.33 -25.89
N LEU A 588 22.80 46.09 -27.12
CA LEU A 588 22.69 47.10 -28.17
C LEU A 588 21.51 48.07 -27.96
N GLN A 589 20.43 47.64 -27.30
CA GLN A 589 19.33 48.54 -26.94
C GLN A 589 19.67 49.47 -25.78
N THR A 590 20.57 49.09 -24.88
CA THR A 590 21.06 49.93 -23.78
C THR A 590 22.12 50.96 -24.17
N THR A 591 22.67 50.88 -25.39
CA THR A 591 23.70 51.81 -25.90
C THR A 591 23.14 52.87 -26.86
N SER A 592 21.82 52.87 -27.11
CA SER A 592 21.11 53.83 -27.97
C SER A 592 20.17 54.78 -27.21
N GLN A 593 20.28 54.83 -25.88
CA GLN A 593 19.80 55.91 -25.00
C GLN A 593 21.00 56.61 -24.38
#